data_AF-A0A524IMR0-F1
#
_entry.id   AF-A0A524IMR0-F1
#
_cell.length_a   1.000
_cell.length_b   1.000
_cell.length_c   1.000
_cell.angle_alpha   90.00
_cell.angle_beta   90.00
_cell.angle_gamma   90.00
#
_symmetry.space_group_name_H-M   'P 1'
#
loop_
_entity.id
_entity.type
_entity.pdbx_description
1 polymer ?
#
loop_
_entity_poly.entity_id
_entity_poly.type
_entity_poly.pdbx_seq_one_letter_code
_entity_poly.pdbx_strand_id
1 'polypeptide(L)' 'LQHAPVSRYYTPEEFEQFKQEGMALGFQHVESGPLVRSSYHAEEQTHGKSCA' A
#
# COMPACT_ATOMS: atom_id res chain seq x y z
N LEU A 1 1.56 -17.80 -21.63
CA LEU A 1 0.82 -17.48 -20.39
C LEU A 1 1.33 -18.40 -19.29
N GLN A 2 2.30 -17.95 -18.50
CA GLN A 2 2.64 -18.61 -17.23
C GLN A 2 2.53 -17.53 -16.17
N HIS A 3 1.40 -17.50 -15.48
CA HIS A 3 1.22 -16.64 -14.30
C HIS A 3 1.54 -17.48 -13.07
N ALA A 4 2.26 -16.90 -12.13
CA ALA A 4 2.48 -17.56 -10.85
C ALA A 4 1.13 -17.80 -10.15
N PRO A 5 0.92 -18.98 -9.56
CA PRO A 5 -0.30 -19.24 -8.80
C PRO A 5 -0.34 -18.33 -7.57
N VAL A 6 -1.54 -17.86 -7.23
CA VAL A 6 -1.75 -17.08 -6.01
C VAL A 6 -1.58 -18.01 -4.81
N SER A 7 -0.61 -17.70 -3.95
CA SER A 7 -0.32 -18.53 -2.78
C SER A 7 -1.26 -18.29 -1.60
N ARG A 8 -1.74 -17.05 -1.42
CA ARG A 8 -2.62 -16.66 -0.30
C ARG A 8 -3.40 -15.40 -0.63
N TYR A 9 -4.64 -15.35 -0.14
CA TYR A 9 -5.44 -14.13 -0.07
C TYR A 9 -5.46 -13.63 1.38
N TYR A 10 -5.17 -12.35 1.58
CA TYR A 10 -5.16 -11.71 2.88
C TYR A 10 -6.54 -11.10 3.20
N THR A 11 -6.91 -11.07 4.48
CA THR A 11 -8.13 -10.41 4.94
C THR A 11 -7.93 -8.90 5.06
N PRO A 12 -9.00 -8.09 5.03
CA PRO A 12 -8.91 -6.64 5.27
C PRO A 12 -8.22 -6.28 6.59
N GLU A 13 -8.36 -7.10 7.63
CA GLU A 13 -7.73 -6.89 8.94
C GLU A 13 -6.21 -7.02 8.87
N GLU A 14 -5.70 -8.01 8.13
CA GLU A 14 -4.25 -8.19 7.92
C GLU A 14 -3.65 -6.98 7.16
N PHE A 15 -4.40 -6.41 6.22
CA PHE A 15 -3.97 -5.18 5.54
C PHE A 15 -3.85 -3.99 6.50
N GLU A 16 -4.74 -3.86 7.48
CA GLU A 16 -4.65 -2.79 8.49
C GLU A 16 -3.41 -2.96 9.38
N GLN A 17 -3.05 -4.20 9.74
CA GLN A 17 -1.83 -4.48 10.49
C GLN A 17 -0.58 -4.05 9.71
N PHE A 18 -0.50 -4.37 8.40
CA PHE A 18 0.60 -3.93 7.56
C PHE A 18 0.70 -2.41 7.44
N LYS A 19 -0.46 -1.71 7.45
CA LYS A 19 -0.47 -0.25 7.48
C LYS A 19 0.15 0.28 8.76
N GLN A 20 -0.25 -0.25 9.91
CA GLN A 20 0.28 0.15 11.21
C GLN A 20 1.79 -0.12 11.33
N GLU A 21 2.24 -1.27 10.86
CA GLU A 21 3.67 -1.61 10.79
C GLU A 21 4.43 -0.65 9.89
N GLY A 22 3.92 -0.35 8.69
CA GLY A 22 4.53 0.62 7.78
C GLY A 22 4.63 2.02 8.39
N MET A 23 3.57 2.48 9.07
CA MET A 23 3.60 3.76 9.76
C MET A 23 4.62 3.76 10.91
N ALA A 24 4.74 2.65 11.66
CA ALA A 24 5.71 2.50 12.73
C ALA A 24 7.17 2.47 12.22
N LEU A 25 7.39 1.98 11.00
CA LEU A 25 8.70 1.97 10.33
C LEU A 25 9.13 3.37 9.82
N GLY A 26 8.24 4.37 9.87
CA GLY A 26 8.54 5.74 9.49
C GLY A 26 8.28 6.08 8.03
N PHE A 27 7.48 5.27 7.31
CA PHE A 27 7.00 5.64 5.98
C PHE A 27 6.06 6.86 6.07
N GLN A 28 6.24 7.83 5.18
CA GLN A 28 5.45 9.08 5.16
C GLN A 28 4.01 8.85 4.72
N HIS A 29 3.78 7.82 3.91
CA HIS A 29 2.47 7.44 3.40
C HIS A 29 2.41 5.93 3.21
N VAL A 30 1.36 5.29 3.74
CA VAL A 30 1.16 3.85 3.64
C VAL A 30 -0.30 3.58 3.29
N GLU A 31 -0.52 3.10 2.07
CA GLU A 31 -1.81 2.57 1.61
C GLU A 31 -1.76 1.05 1.57
N SER A 32 -2.62 0.42 2.37
CA SER A 32 -2.72 -1.03 2.48
C SER A 32 -4.17 -1.45 2.37
N GLY A 33 -4.49 -2.26 1.37
CA GLY A 33 -5.83 -2.77 1.11
C GLY A 33 -5.88 -3.71 -0.09
N PRO A 34 -6.93 -4.55 -0.20
CA PRO A 34 -6.99 -5.66 -1.16
C PRO A 34 -7.00 -5.23 -2.64
N LEU A 35 -7.49 -4.03 -2.93
CA LEU A 35 -7.56 -3.46 -4.29
C LEU A 35 -6.48 -2.40 -4.56
N VAL A 36 -5.61 -2.12 -3.59
CA VAL A 36 -4.55 -1.11 -3.77
C VAL A 36 -3.58 -1.59 -4.86
N ARG A 37 -3.23 -0.67 -5.75
CA ARG A 37 -2.25 -0.85 -6.83
C ARG A 37 -1.26 0.30 -6.77
N SER A 38 -0.06 0.11 -7.32
CA SER A 38 0.98 1.15 -7.32
C SER A 38 0.56 2.46 -8.03
N SER A 39 -0.49 2.43 -8.84
CA SER A 39 -1.09 3.60 -9.48
C SER A 39 -2.35 4.12 -8.78
N TYR A 40 -2.83 3.43 -7.75
CA TYR A 40 -4.01 3.84 -6.98
C TYR A 40 -3.59 4.99 -6.04
N HIS A 41 -4.19 6.16 -6.21
CA HIS A 41 -3.88 7.40 -5.48
C HIS A 41 -2.42 7.89 -5.54
N ALA A 42 -1.63 7.49 -6.54
CA ALA A 42 -0.23 7.88 -6.68
C ALA A 42 0.01 9.41 -6.69
N GLU A 43 -0.95 10.21 -7.15
CA GLU A 43 -0.87 11.67 -7.04
C GLU A 43 -0.93 12.14 -5.57
N GLU A 44 -1.74 11.54 -4.71
CA GLU A 44 -1.85 11.92 -3.29
C GLU A 44 -0.64 11.45 -2.48
N GLN A 45 0.03 10.36 -2.91
CA GLN A 45 1.29 9.89 -2.30
C GLN A 45 2.48 10.80 -2.63
N THR A 46 2.45 11.49 -3.78
CA THR A 46 3.56 12.33 -4.25
C THR A 46 3.47 13.77 -3.80
N HIS A 47 2.28 14.24 -3.36
CA HIS A 47 2.12 15.56 -2.75
C HIS A 47 2.57 15.60 -1.27
N GLY A 48 3.78 15.09 -1.02
CA GLY A 48 4.64 15.72 -0.03
C GLY A 48 4.88 17.15 -0.50
N LYS A 49 4.37 18.12 0.26
CA LYS A 49 4.61 19.56 0.09
C LYS A 49 6.07 19.86 -0.26
N SER A 50 6.40 20.03 -1.54
CA SER A 50 7.52 20.83 -2.04
C SER A 50 7.62 20.68 -3.55
N CYS A 51 6.98 21.60 -4.28
CA CYS A 51 7.62 22.22 -5.43
C CYS A 51 7.15 23.68 -5.38
N ALA A 52 8.11 24.56 -5.10
CA ALA A 52 7.96 26.00 -5.20
C ALA A 52 7.71 26.40 -6.66
#